data_AF-A0A4U3MC69-F1
#
_entry.id   AF-A0A4U3MC69-F1
#
_cell.length_a   1.000
_cell.length_b   1.000
_cell.length_c   1.000
_cell.angle_alpha   90.00
_cell.angle_beta   90.00
_cell.angle_gamma   90.00
#
_symmetry.space_group_name_H-M   'P 1'
#
loop_
_entity.id
_entity.type
_entity.pdbx_description
1 polymer ?
#
loop_
_entity_poly.entity_id
_entity_poly.type
_entity_poly.pdbx_seq_one_letter_code
_entity_poly.pdbx_strand_id
1 'polypeptide(L)'
;MGSLGPTELIIIGLIIILLFGAKKLPDTARALGQSLRLFKKETQKLREEDDDKSTVVQAQAETVTPQAAPVPPAQIPPATPTPSVEDRLRQLEEENAKLRATSQPAAQPSDKQN
;
A
#
# COMPACT_ATOMS: atom_id res chain seq x y z
N MET A 1 9.30 -11.47 48.28
CA MET A 1 9.49 -12.08 46.95
C MET A 1 8.94 -11.08 45.93
N GLY A 2 9.82 -10.55 45.08
CA GLY A 2 9.64 -9.29 44.36
C GLY A 2 8.33 -9.20 43.57
N SER A 3 7.44 -8.33 44.02
CA SER A 3 6.34 -7.86 43.19
C SER A 3 6.94 -6.93 42.13
N LEU A 4 6.84 -7.32 40.86
CA LEU A 4 7.05 -6.42 39.73
C LEU A 4 6.04 -5.28 39.86
N GLY A 5 6.47 -4.22 40.54
CA GLY A 5 5.64 -3.07 40.81
C GLY A 5 5.53 -2.18 39.57
N PRO A 6 4.59 -1.21 39.60
CA PRO A 6 4.50 -0.18 38.57
C PRO A 6 5.85 0.48 38.27
N THR A 7 6.69 0.67 39.30
CA THR A 7 8.04 1.23 39.18
C THR A 7 8.96 0.41 38.27
N GLU A 8 9.00 -0.92 38.44
CA GLU A 8 9.83 -1.80 37.61
C GLU A 8 9.39 -1.77 36.15
N LEU A 9 8.07 -1.77 35.90
CA LEU A 9 7.52 -1.68 34.55
C LEU A 9 7.88 -0.36 33.86
N ILE A 10 7.89 0.75 34.61
CA ILE A 10 8.32 2.05 34.09
C ILE A 10 9.79 2.00 33.69
N ILE A 11 10.66 1.42 34.53
CA ILE A 11 12.10 1.31 34.24
C ILE A 11 12.34 0.46 32.98
N ILE A 12 11.69 -0.70 32.87
CA ILE A 12 11.79 -1.57 31.70
C ILE A 12 11.25 -0.84 30.45
N GLY A 13 10.11 -0.17 30.55
CA GLY A 13 9.54 0.63 29.47
C GLY A 13 10.50 1.73 29.01
N LEU A 14 11.20 2.39 29.94
CA LEU A 14 12.20 3.41 29.64
C LEU A 14 13.36 2.82 28.82
N ILE A 15 13.86 1.64 29.21
CA ILE A 15 14.94 0.94 28.49
C ILE A 15 14.48 0.57 27.07
N ILE A 16 13.26 0.05 26.90
CA ILE A 16 12.71 -0.27 25.58
C ILE A 16 12.60 1.00 24.71
N ILE A 17 12.13 2.11 25.28
CA ILE A 17 12.05 3.40 24.58
C ILE A 17 13.44 3.91 24.17
N LEU A 18 14.47 3.70 24.99
CA LEU A 18 15.85 4.08 24.65
C LEU A 18 16.42 3.24 23.50
N LEU A 19 16.13 1.93 23.47
CA LEU A 19 16.63 1.01 22.44
C LEU A 19 15.91 1.17 21.10
N PHE A 20 14.57 1.27 21.13
CA PHE A 20 13.75 1.30 19.92
C PHE A 20 13.33 2.71 19.49
N GLY A 21 13.31 3.67 20.43
CA GLY A 21 12.85 5.04 20.23
C GLY A 21 11.37 5.23 20.56
N ALA A 22 11.04 6.40 21.13
CA ALA A 22 9.67 6.76 21.57
C ALA A 22 8.63 6.74 20.45
N LYS A 23 9.05 6.92 19.19
CA LYS A 23 8.16 6.92 18.02
C LYS A 23 7.92 5.51 17.44
N LYS A 24 8.84 4.56 17.64
CA LYS A 24 8.75 3.21 17.06
C LYS A 24 7.96 2.23 17.91
N LEU A 25 8.02 2.36 19.23
CA LEU A 25 7.23 1.53 20.16
C LEU A 25 5.71 1.62 19.89
N PRO A 26 5.09 2.82 19.84
CA PRO A 26 3.66 2.94 19.58
C PRO A 26 3.29 2.57 18.14
N ASP A 27 4.15 2.80 17.17
CA ASP A 27 3.94 2.48 15.75
C ASP A 27 3.89 0.96 15.55
N THR A 28 4.91 0.24 16.05
CA THR A 28 4.97 -1.22 16.02
C THR A 28 3.83 -1.85 16.83
N ALA A 29 3.49 -1.31 18.00
CA ALA A 29 2.37 -1.79 18.80
C ALA A 29 1.02 -1.62 18.09
N ARG A 30 0.81 -0.50 17.38
CA ARG A 30 -0.40 -0.26 16.58
C ARG A 30 -0.51 -1.24 15.41
N ALA A 31 0.57 -1.46 14.66
CA ALA A 31 0.61 -2.41 13.55
C ALA A 31 0.34 -3.86 14.03
N LEU A 32 1.02 -4.29 15.10
CA LEU A 32 0.80 -5.61 15.71
C LEU A 32 -0.63 -5.75 16.26
N GLY A 33 -1.17 -4.71 16.91
CA GLY A 33 -2.52 -4.69 17.43
C GLY A 33 -3.59 -4.79 16.34
N GLN A 34 -3.38 -4.15 15.18
CA GLN A 34 -4.26 -4.27 14.02
C GLN A 34 -4.26 -5.70 13.47
N SER A 35 -3.08 -6.32 13.31
CA SER A 35 -2.95 -7.71 12.87
C SER A 35 -3.63 -8.68 13.85
N LEU A 36 -3.40 -8.52 15.15
CA LEU A 36 -4.02 -9.33 16.20
C LEU A 36 -5.54 -9.14 16.24
N ARG A 37 -6.04 -7.93 15.99
CA ARG A 37 -7.47 -7.65 15.96
C ARG A 37 -8.16 -8.32 14.76
N LEU A 38 -7.53 -8.31 13.60
CA LEU A 38 -8.06 -9.00 12.42
C LEU A 38 -8.03 -10.51 12.62
N PHE A 39 -6.89 -11.04 13.09
CA PHE A 39 -6.76 -12.46 13.44
C PHE A 39 -7.83 -12.88 14.44
N LYS A 40 -8.03 -12.13 15.53
CA LYS A 40 -9.04 -12.43 16.54
C LYS A 40 -10.47 -12.40 15.99
N LYS A 41 -10.78 -11.51 15.05
CA LYS A 41 -12.10 -11.46 14.39
C LYS A 41 -12.34 -12.65 13.48
N GLU A 42 -11.34 -13.02 12.68
CA GLU A 42 -11.44 -14.18 11.79
C GLU A 42 -11.48 -15.48 12.61
N THR A 43 -10.69 -15.61 13.67
CA THR A 43 -10.78 -16.74 14.61
C THR A 43 -12.12 -16.79 15.35
N GLN A 44 -12.70 -15.64 15.73
CA GLN A 44 -14.05 -15.58 16.32
C GLN A 44 -15.11 -16.03 15.32
N LYS A 45 -15.07 -15.57 14.06
CA LYS A 45 -15.99 -16.04 13.01
C LYS A 45 -15.90 -17.55 12.81
N LEU A 46 -14.70 -18.12 12.78
CA LEU A 46 -14.54 -19.59 12.67
C LEU A 46 -15.14 -20.34 13.86
N ARG A 47 -15.26 -19.68 15.02
CA ARG A 47 -15.84 -20.25 16.24
C ARG A 47 -17.35 -19.99 16.34
N GLU A 48 -17.83 -18.89 15.77
CA GLU A 48 -19.22 -18.44 15.73
C GLU A 48 -19.97 -18.98 14.49
N GLU A 49 -19.28 -19.46 13.45
CA GLU A 49 -19.89 -20.18 12.31
C GLU A 49 -20.47 -21.55 12.72
N ASP A 50 -20.18 -22.02 13.94
CA ASP A 50 -20.87 -23.16 14.59
C ASP A 50 -22.14 -22.72 15.37
N ASP A 51 -22.35 -21.42 15.64
CA ASP A 51 -23.42 -20.89 16.51
C ASP A 51 -23.89 -19.49 16.00
N ASP A 52 -24.77 -19.49 14.99
CA ASP A 52 -25.63 -18.39 14.51
C ASP A 52 -25.19 -16.88 14.65
N LYS A 53 -24.80 -16.31 13.51
CA LYS A 53 -25.03 -14.93 13.01
C LYS A 53 -25.23 -13.79 14.04
N SER A 54 -24.19 -12.96 14.23
CA SER A 54 -24.39 -11.51 14.46
C SER A 54 -23.21 -10.62 14.05
N THR A 55 -23.52 -9.71 13.12
CA THR A 55 -22.74 -8.60 12.58
C THR A 55 -22.37 -7.58 13.66
N VAL A 56 -21.17 -6.98 13.60
CA VAL A 56 -20.93 -5.52 13.50
C VAL A 56 -19.44 -5.27 13.25
N VAL A 57 -19.16 -4.77 12.04
CA VAL A 57 -17.93 -4.07 11.71
C VAL A 57 -17.94 -2.72 12.44
N GLN A 58 -17.18 -2.57 13.52
CA GLN A 58 -16.77 -1.23 13.97
C GLN A 58 -15.43 -1.23 14.73
N ALA A 59 -14.43 -0.67 14.06
CA ALA A 59 -13.80 0.54 14.54
C ALA A 59 -13.05 1.15 13.36
N GLN A 60 -13.60 2.26 12.88
CA GLN A 60 -12.82 3.31 12.26
C GLN A 60 -11.69 3.69 13.24
N ALA A 61 -10.46 3.58 12.78
CA ALA A 61 -9.39 4.45 13.23
C ALA A 61 -9.03 5.30 12.00
N GLU A 62 -9.89 6.26 11.73
CA GLU A 62 -9.49 7.42 10.95
C GLU A 62 -8.46 8.16 11.80
N THR A 63 -7.20 7.94 11.47
CA THR A 63 -6.06 8.87 11.60
C THR A 63 -5.00 8.36 10.63
N VAL A 64 -5.37 8.36 9.36
CA VAL A 64 -4.40 8.74 8.34
C VAL A 64 -4.22 10.24 8.53
N THR A 65 -3.43 10.64 9.52
CA THR A 65 -2.81 11.96 9.52
C THR A 65 -1.35 11.73 9.17
N PRO A 66 -0.95 11.86 7.89
CA PRO A 66 0.40 12.26 7.57
C PRO A 66 0.53 13.73 8.01
N GLN A 67 0.65 13.98 9.32
CA GLN A 67 1.20 15.24 9.81
C GLN A 67 2.53 14.92 10.45
N ALA A 68 3.52 14.76 9.58
CA ALA A 68 4.82 15.32 9.86
C ALA A 68 4.67 16.86 9.87
N ALA A 69 5.33 17.51 10.82
CA ALA A 69 5.45 18.96 10.95
C ALA A 69 6.08 19.60 9.68
N PRO A 70 6.08 20.94 9.56
CA PRO A 70 6.10 21.66 8.28
C PRO A 70 7.30 21.26 7.43
N VAL A 71 7.02 20.82 6.21
CA VAL A 71 8.02 20.86 5.14
C VAL A 71 8.49 22.32 5.01
N PRO A 72 9.79 22.64 5.13
CA PRO A 72 10.32 23.83 4.48
C PRO A 72 9.85 23.78 3.02
N PRO A 73 9.54 24.91 2.36
CA PRO A 73 9.12 24.92 0.97
C PRO A 73 10.26 24.44 0.06
N ALA A 74 10.44 23.13 -0.02
CA ALA A 74 11.22 22.45 -1.03
C ALA A 74 10.29 22.29 -2.23
N GLN A 75 10.26 23.36 -3.02
CA GLN A 75 9.91 23.46 -4.43
C GLN A 75 9.39 22.16 -5.05
N ILE A 76 8.11 22.17 -5.39
CA ILE A 76 7.51 21.29 -6.39
C ILE A 76 8.40 21.39 -7.64
N PRO A 77 9.02 20.31 -8.15
CA PRO A 77 9.59 20.35 -9.49
C PRO A 77 8.48 20.76 -10.46
N PRO A 78 8.68 21.78 -11.31
CA PRO A 78 7.66 22.22 -12.25
C PRO A 78 7.21 21.04 -13.11
N ALA A 79 5.90 20.95 -13.30
CA ALA A 79 5.20 19.90 -14.03
C ALA A 79 5.93 19.49 -15.33
N THR A 80 6.29 18.21 -15.44
CA THR A 80 6.18 17.58 -16.76
C THR A 80 4.69 17.41 -17.04
N PRO A 81 4.15 17.94 -18.15
CA PRO A 81 2.79 17.65 -18.56
C PRO A 81 2.70 16.14 -18.74
N THR A 82 1.90 15.49 -17.91
CA THR A 82 1.49 14.11 -18.19
C THR A 82 0.79 14.19 -19.55
N PRO A 83 1.36 13.61 -20.64
CA PRO A 83 0.74 13.69 -21.96
C PRO A 83 -0.69 13.17 -21.86
N SER A 84 -1.63 13.86 -22.52
CA SER A 84 -3.04 13.49 -22.46
C SER A 84 -3.19 12.04 -22.89
N VAL A 85 -4.15 11.32 -22.32
CA VAL A 85 -4.42 9.92 -22.68
C VAL A 85 -4.65 9.79 -24.19
N GLU A 86 -5.22 10.82 -24.82
CA GLU A 86 -5.40 10.93 -26.28
C GLU A 86 -4.08 10.99 -27.05
N ASP A 87 -3.06 11.69 -26.54
CA ASP A 87 -1.73 11.75 -27.16
C ASP A 87 -1.04 10.39 -27.11
N ARG A 88 -1.20 9.67 -26.00
CA ARG A 88 -0.72 8.28 -25.88
C ARG A 88 -1.43 7.34 -26.85
N LEU A 89 -2.74 7.48 -27.02
CA LEU A 89 -3.48 6.67 -27.99
C LEU A 89 -3.00 6.90 -29.42
N ARG A 90 -2.74 8.16 -29.80
CA ARG A 90 -2.15 8.49 -31.12
C ARG A 90 -0.76 7.90 -31.31
N GLN A 91 0.08 7.99 -30.29
CA GLN A 91 1.44 7.43 -30.33
C GLN A 91 1.42 5.90 -30.46
N LEU A 92 0.51 5.24 -29.76
CA LEU A 92 0.33 3.78 -29.83
C LEU A 92 -0.12 3.31 -31.22
N GLU A 93 -0.92 4.13 -31.92
CA GLU A 93 -1.42 3.83 -33.26
C GLU A 93 -0.35 4.05 -34.33
N GLU A 94 0.47 5.10 -34.19
CA GLU A 94 1.68 5.32 -35.00
C GLU A 94 2.74 4.23 -34.76
N GLU A 95 2.94 3.83 -33.51
CA GLU A 95 3.87 2.75 -33.15
C GLU A 95 3.41 1.42 -33.76
N ASN A 96 2.11 1.09 -33.64
CA ASN A 96 1.55 -0.09 -34.31
C ASN A 96 1.66 -0.01 -35.83
N ALA A 97 1.42 1.15 -36.44
CA ALA A 97 1.55 1.32 -37.89
C ALA A 97 2.99 1.11 -38.36
N LYS A 98 3.97 1.59 -37.59
CA LYS A 98 5.40 1.41 -37.89
C LYS A 98 5.86 -0.04 -37.69
N LEU A 99 5.32 -0.71 -36.67
CA LEU A 99 5.53 -2.14 -36.45
C LEU A 99 4.92 -2.96 -37.59
N ARG A 100 3.75 -2.61 -38.12
CA ARG A 100 3.15 -3.28 -39.30
C ARG A 100 3.95 -3.04 -40.57
N ALA A 101 4.46 -1.83 -40.80
CA ALA A 101 5.32 -1.53 -41.95
C ALA A 101 6.66 -2.29 -41.88
N THR A 102 7.18 -2.52 -40.67
CA THR A 102 8.43 -3.26 -40.46
C THR A 102 8.22 -4.79 -40.43
N SER A 103 7.00 -5.26 -40.13
CA SER A 103 6.64 -6.69 -40.01
C SER A 103 5.91 -7.25 -41.23
N GLN A 104 5.79 -6.48 -42.33
CA GLN A 104 5.16 -6.94 -43.56
C GLN A 104 6.23 -7.31 -44.60
N PRO A 105 6.69 -8.58 -44.65
CA PRO A 105 7.21 -9.09 -45.90
C PRO A 105 6.03 -9.11 -46.85
N ALA A 106 6.19 -8.42 -47.97
CA ALA A 106 5.26 -8.40 -49.08
C ALA A 106 4.67 -9.80 -49.32
N ALA A 107 3.36 -9.93 -49.10
CA ALA A 107 2.59 -10.94 -49.80
C ALA A 107 2.73 -10.60 -51.29
N GLN A 108 3.71 -11.23 -51.95
CA GLN A 108 3.84 -11.20 -53.40
C GLN A 108 2.53 -11.73 -53.98
N PRO A 109 1.78 -10.94 -54.76
CA PRO A 109 0.92 -11.53 -55.75
C PRO A 109 1.87 -12.02 -56.85
N SER A 110 2.29 -13.28 -56.76
CA SER A 110 2.88 -14.01 -57.89
C SER A 110 1.73 -14.32 -58.84
N ASP A 111 1.24 -13.25 -59.46
CA ASP A 111 0.26 -13.25 -60.52
C ASP A 111 0.88 -13.88 -61.77
N LYS A 112 0.02 -14.59 -62.48
CA LYS A 112 0.32 -15.43 -63.62
C LYS A 112 1.07 -14.67 -64.71
N GLN A 113 2.23 -15.18 -65.12
CA GLN A 113 2.65 -15.10 -66.52
C GLN A 113 3.70 -16.15 -66.88
N ASN A 114 3.25 -17.35 -67.28
CA ASN A 114 3.58 -18.00 -68.57
C ASN A 114 2.95 -19.39 -68.64
#